data_AF-A0A073KCA2-F1
#
_entry.id   AF-A0A073KCA2-F1
#
_cell.length_a   1.000
_cell.length_b   1.000
_cell.length_c   1.000
_cell.angle_alpha   90.00
_cell.angle_beta   90.00
_cell.angle_gamma   90.00
#
_symmetry.space_group_name_H-M   'P 1'
#
loop_
_entity.id
_entity.type
_entity.pdbx_description
1 polymer ?
#
loop_
_entity_poly.entity_id
_entity_poly.type
_entity_poly.pdbx_seq_one_letter_code
_entity_poly.pdbx_strand_id
1 'polypeptide(L)'
;MLNTEKKSETRIHIFRWLSLWPKWIGYVAGAWSLIYFILGLYWGVGGKGFPIGIGDPQPEYSMLAGLKPEIGAPVIAAFGLIGVVVAFMMIRGWGEGLIRIVLLMFVYILVVIQLFAVIDYRVLVTAAYGIVFFVGAPFDFPHGVDYFERMMYWTIVNQYMSMLGAFLWIATALVYQRRTRNVCQYCGRSSIPSRWTAQSSAASWGKWCTYIAIIVPICYSVTRWCWAVGIPLGTTKELLDSFERDSPGIWLMGAFLATVALGGAILTLGLIQRWGEHFPRWFPFVAGKRVPLSLAIIPASLVSIMVTSAGLMYIRGVINKGGLDYRGWALEGPELLWPVWGVALFGATLAYYYRRRNRCRHCGSL
;
A
#
# COMPACT_ATOMS: atom_id res chain seq x y z
N MET A 1 15.72 -24.28 30.33
CA MET A 1 14.59 -23.54 30.94
C MET A 1 14.80 -22.02 30.94
N LEU A 2 16.01 -21.50 31.25
CA LEU A 2 16.33 -20.06 31.19
C LEU A 2 16.16 -19.38 29.80
N ASN A 3 16.41 -20.10 28.70
CA ASN A 3 16.32 -19.52 27.34
C ASN A 3 14.87 -19.43 26.81
N THR A 4 13.96 -20.21 27.38
CA THR A 4 12.52 -20.19 27.06
C THR A 4 11.76 -19.11 27.83
N GLU A 5 12.13 -18.85 29.09
CA GLU A 5 11.53 -17.77 29.90
C GLU A 5 11.92 -16.39 29.35
N LYS A 6 13.21 -16.17 29.03
CA LYS A 6 13.71 -14.92 28.46
C LYS A 6 13.08 -14.61 27.09
N LYS A 7 12.86 -15.64 26.26
CA LYS A 7 12.09 -15.52 24.99
C LYS A 7 10.62 -15.22 25.24
N SER A 8 10.01 -15.75 26.30
CA SER A 8 8.62 -15.49 26.65
C SER A 8 8.41 -14.06 27.16
N GLU A 9 9.28 -13.57 28.04
CA GLU A 9 9.24 -12.20 28.57
C GLU A 9 9.48 -11.17 27.48
N THR A 10 10.52 -11.38 26.65
CA THR A 10 10.82 -10.48 25.52
C THR A 10 9.64 -10.41 24.54
N ARG A 11 9.00 -11.55 24.27
CA ARG A 11 7.80 -11.61 23.41
C ARG A 11 6.62 -10.87 24.05
N ILE A 12 6.39 -11.03 25.35
CA ILE A 12 5.34 -10.31 26.09
C ILE A 12 5.59 -8.79 26.07
N HIS A 13 6.83 -8.34 26.24
CA HIS A 13 7.21 -6.92 26.20
C HIS A 13 7.01 -6.31 24.80
N ILE A 14 7.40 -7.00 23.73
CA ILE A 14 7.21 -6.53 22.34
C ILE A 14 5.71 -6.40 22.01
N PHE A 15 4.90 -7.40 22.35
CA PHE A 15 3.45 -7.34 22.14
C PHE A 15 2.78 -6.22 22.96
N ARG A 16 3.28 -5.96 24.18
CA ARG A 16 2.79 -4.86 25.01
C ARG A 16 3.16 -3.49 24.42
N TRP A 17 4.37 -3.33 23.88
CA TRP A 17 4.80 -2.09 23.22
C TRP A 17 4.00 -1.81 21.94
N LEU A 18 3.79 -2.83 21.09
CA LEU A 18 2.95 -2.72 19.89
C LEU A 18 1.50 -2.38 20.21
N SER A 19 0.96 -2.86 21.34
CA SER A 19 -0.41 -2.52 21.75
C SER A 19 -0.56 -1.07 22.22
N LEU A 20 0.53 -0.39 22.61
CA LEU A 20 0.57 1.02 23.01
C LEU A 20 0.89 1.95 21.84
N TRP A 21 0.62 1.53 20.61
CA TRP A 21 0.93 2.29 19.39
C TRP A 21 0.49 3.76 19.38
N PRO A 22 -0.67 4.18 19.95
CA PRO A 22 -1.04 5.59 19.95
C PRO A 22 -0.07 6.48 20.74
N LYS A 23 0.70 5.89 21.67
CA LYS A 23 1.67 6.64 22.49
C LYS A 23 2.99 6.90 21.77
N TRP A 24 3.42 6.01 20.88
CA TRP A 24 4.74 6.10 20.23
C TRP A 24 4.68 6.52 18.75
N ILE A 25 3.54 6.35 18.07
CA ILE A 25 3.44 6.53 16.61
C ILE A 25 3.87 7.92 16.14
N GLY A 26 3.48 8.98 16.87
CA GLY A 26 3.85 10.35 16.54
C GLY A 26 5.36 10.59 16.62
N TYR A 27 6.05 9.95 17.57
CA TYR A 27 7.50 10.06 17.68
C TYR A 27 8.21 9.37 16.51
N VAL A 28 7.69 8.22 16.08
CA VAL A 28 8.26 7.48 14.93
C VAL A 28 8.01 8.25 13.62
N ALA A 29 6.83 8.86 13.45
CA ALA A 29 6.57 9.75 12.32
C ALA A 29 7.50 10.98 12.33
N GLY A 30 7.71 11.59 13.50
CA GLY A 30 8.66 12.70 13.66
C GLY A 30 10.11 12.30 13.36
N ALA A 31 10.55 11.13 13.81
CA ALA A 31 11.88 10.59 13.51
C ALA A 31 12.05 10.30 12.01
N TRP A 32 11.02 9.74 11.35
CA TRP A 32 11.01 9.56 9.90
C TRP A 32 11.16 10.90 9.16
N SER A 33 10.43 11.94 9.59
CA SER A 33 10.55 13.29 9.02
C SER A 33 11.92 13.92 9.27
N LEU A 34 12.54 13.65 10.43
CA LEU A 34 13.90 14.10 10.72
C LEU A 34 14.93 13.44 9.79
N ILE A 35 14.77 12.15 9.49
CA ILE A 35 15.62 11.45 8.52
C ILE A 35 15.51 12.12 7.14
N TYR A 36 14.29 12.38 6.65
CA TYR A 36 14.10 13.07 5.38
C TYR A 36 14.56 14.53 5.39
N PHE A 37 14.50 15.21 6.53
CA PHE A 37 15.11 16.53 6.69
C PHE A 37 16.63 16.46 6.47
N ILE A 38 17.31 15.54 7.15
CA ILE A 38 18.77 15.37 7.04
C ILE A 38 19.16 14.95 5.62
N LEU A 39 18.42 14.01 5.02
CA LEU A 39 18.64 13.58 3.64
C LEU A 39 18.42 14.73 2.65
N GLY A 40 17.38 15.54 2.85
CA GLY A 40 17.11 16.74 2.06
C GLY A 40 18.25 17.75 2.14
N LEU A 41 18.81 18.00 3.33
CA LEU A 41 19.99 18.86 3.50
C LEU A 41 21.21 18.27 2.79
N TYR A 42 21.47 16.97 2.95
CA TYR A 42 22.58 16.27 2.31
C TYR A 42 22.52 16.37 0.78
N TRP A 43 21.36 16.12 0.17
CA TRP A 43 21.18 16.29 -1.27
C TRP A 43 21.24 17.76 -1.70
N GLY A 44 20.76 18.67 -0.85
CA GLY A 44 20.77 20.12 -1.13
C GLY A 44 22.18 20.71 -1.24
N VAL A 45 23.16 20.13 -0.55
CA VAL A 45 24.59 20.51 -0.64
C VAL A 45 25.37 19.73 -1.70
N GLY A 46 24.69 18.99 -2.59
CA GLY A 46 25.31 18.22 -3.68
C GLY A 46 25.61 16.75 -3.35
N GLY A 47 25.02 16.22 -2.28
CA GLY A 47 25.09 14.79 -1.97
C GLY A 47 24.58 13.89 -3.09
N LYS A 48 25.26 12.77 -3.35
CA LYS A 48 24.89 11.81 -4.40
C LYS A 48 23.64 11.00 -4.02
N GLY A 49 22.98 10.42 -5.03
CA GLY A 49 21.86 9.49 -4.83
C GLY A 49 20.55 10.19 -4.49
N PHE A 50 20.25 11.32 -5.13
CA PHE A 50 18.92 11.93 -5.04
C PHE A 50 17.88 10.95 -5.64
N PRO A 51 16.88 10.49 -4.87
CA PRO A 51 16.09 9.31 -5.23
C PRO A 51 14.90 9.59 -6.16
N ILE A 52 14.73 10.81 -6.63
CA ILE A 52 13.55 11.24 -7.38
C ILE A 52 14.01 12.09 -8.58
N GLY A 53 13.40 11.93 -9.75
CA GLY A 53 13.61 12.82 -10.88
C GLY A 53 14.80 12.45 -11.76
N ILE A 54 15.60 13.43 -12.19
CA ILE A 54 16.52 13.26 -13.34
C ILE A 54 17.59 12.18 -13.10
N GLY A 55 17.92 11.88 -11.85
CA GLY A 55 18.85 10.80 -11.48
C GLY A 55 18.23 9.41 -11.41
N ASP A 56 16.92 9.27 -11.66
CA ASP A 56 16.21 8.00 -11.66
C ASP A 56 16.58 7.19 -12.92
N PRO A 57 17.06 5.93 -12.80
CA PRO A 57 17.38 5.08 -13.94
C PRO A 57 16.19 4.81 -14.87
N GLN A 58 14.96 4.92 -14.37
CA GLN A 58 13.72 4.66 -15.13
C GLN A 58 12.70 5.77 -14.88
N PRO A 59 12.92 6.99 -15.40
CA PRO A 59 12.12 8.16 -15.04
C PRO A 59 10.78 8.23 -15.79
N GLU A 60 10.64 7.51 -16.90
CA GLU A 60 9.54 7.64 -17.89
C GLU A 60 8.13 7.60 -17.29
N TYR A 61 7.97 6.88 -16.18
CA TYR A 61 6.70 6.64 -15.53
C TYR A 61 6.55 7.34 -14.17
N SER A 62 7.58 8.07 -13.72
CA SER A 62 7.51 8.88 -12.50
C SER A 62 6.79 10.20 -12.74
N MET A 63 5.95 10.64 -11.81
CA MET A 63 5.35 11.99 -11.87
C MET A 63 6.40 13.09 -11.75
N LEU A 64 7.49 12.79 -11.05
CA LEU A 64 8.54 13.73 -10.72
C LEU A 64 9.78 13.51 -11.59
N ALA A 65 9.65 12.86 -12.75
CA ALA A 65 10.72 12.49 -13.67
C ALA A 65 11.71 13.64 -13.98
N GLY A 66 11.20 14.86 -14.16
CA GLY A 66 12.01 16.04 -14.46
C GLY A 66 12.56 16.78 -13.24
N LEU A 67 12.33 16.27 -12.02
CA LEU A 67 12.70 16.98 -10.79
C LEU A 67 14.23 17.01 -10.65
N LYS A 68 14.75 18.23 -10.57
CA LYS A 68 16.16 18.52 -10.34
C LYS A 68 16.49 18.47 -8.84
N PRO A 69 17.63 17.89 -8.42
CA PRO A 69 18.04 17.87 -7.02
C PRO A 69 18.09 19.26 -6.38
N GLU A 70 18.49 20.29 -7.13
CA GLU A 70 18.63 21.67 -6.66
C GLU A 70 17.28 22.27 -6.21
N ILE A 71 16.17 21.76 -6.74
CA ILE A 71 14.81 22.18 -6.38
C ILE A 71 14.20 21.17 -5.39
N GLY A 72 14.32 19.88 -5.69
CA GLY A 72 13.66 18.82 -4.92
C GLY A 72 14.24 18.64 -3.52
N ALA A 73 15.55 18.76 -3.35
CA ALA A 73 16.20 18.53 -2.06
C ALA A 73 15.83 19.59 -1.01
N PRO A 74 15.84 20.92 -1.30
CA PRO A 74 15.33 21.93 -0.37
C PRO A 74 13.87 21.72 0.00
N VAL A 75 13.03 21.29 -0.95
CA VAL A 75 11.61 21.00 -0.69
C VAL A 75 11.48 19.82 0.28
N ILE A 76 12.19 18.72 0.04
CA ILE A 76 12.20 17.56 0.96
C ILE A 76 12.69 17.98 2.36
N ALA A 77 13.74 18.80 2.44
CA ALA A 77 14.24 19.32 3.71
C ALA A 77 13.14 20.15 4.43
N ALA A 78 12.49 21.07 3.72
CA ALA A 78 11.42 21.89 4.29
C ALA A 78 10.26 21.03 4.82
N PHE A 79 9.76 20.07 4.02
CA PHE A 79 8.71 19.16 4.47
C PHE A 79 9.15 18.27 5.64
N GLY A 80 10.41 17.84 5.67
CA GLY A 80 10.99 17.10 6.79
C GLY A 80 10.99 17.93 8.07
N LEU A 81 11.48 19.17 8.02
CA LEU A 81 11.52 20.08 9.17
C LEU A 81 10.12 20.42 9.68
N ILE A 82 9.20 20.80 8.77
CA ILE A 82 7.82 21.08 9.13
C ILE A 82 7.18 19.82 9.72
N GLY A 83 7.47 18.63 9.17
CA GLY A 83 7.02 17.35 9.70
C GLY A 83 7.48 17.12 11.14
N VAL A 84 8.73 17.43 11.49
CA VAL A 84 9.22 17.32 12.88
C VAL A 84 8.43 18.26 13.81
N VAL A 85 8.23 19.51 13.40
CA VAL A 85 7.47 20.50 14.19
C VAL A 85 6.02 20.06 14.37
N VAL A 86 5.35 19.64 13.29
CA VAL A 86 3.96 19.15 13.31
C VAL A 86 3.83 17.91 14.19
N ALA A 87 4.78 16.96 14.10
CA ALA A 87 4.79 15.78 14.96
C ALA A 87 4.86 16.19 16.45
N PHE A 88 5.77 17.10 16.80
CA PHE A 88 5.87 17.62 18.16
C PHE A 88 4.56 18.25 18.65
N MET A 89 3.96 19.13 17.84
CA MET A 89 2.68 19.78 18.17
C MET A 89 1.56 18.75 18.37
N MET A 90 1.44 17.77 17.47
CA MET A 90 0.42 16.71 17.57
C MET A 90 0.63 15.80 18.79
N ILE A 91 1.88 15.45 19.13
CA ILE A 91 2.23 14.65 20.31
C ILE A 91 1.86 15.40 21.60
N ARG A 92 2.14 16.70 21.67
CA ARG A 92 1.76 17.57 22.79
C ARG A 92 0.25 17.80 22.86
N GLY A 93 -0.51 17.44 21.82
CA GLY A 93 -1.94 17.67 21.74
C GLY A 93 -2.29 19.13 21.53
N TRP A 94 -1.36 19.94 21.02
CA TRP A 94 -1.56 21.35 20.75
C TRP A 94 -2.45 21.55 19.52
N GLY A 95 -3.17 22.67 19.50
CA GLY A 95 -4.01 23.10 18.38
C GLY A 95 -5.49 22.82 18.60
N GLU A 96 -6.26 23.89 18.76
CA GLU A 96 -7.71 23.90 18.67
C GLU A 96 -8.16 24.71 17.44
N GLY A 97 -9.42 24.57 17.05
CA GLY A 97 -10.00 25.33 15.94
C GLY A 97 -9.18 25.29 14.65
N LEU A 98 -8.74 26.45 14.18
CA LEU A 98 -7.99 26.61 12.93
C LEU A 98 -6.64 25.88 12.92
N ILE A 99 -5.90 25.90 14.03
CA ILE A 99 -4.58 25.26 14.11
C ILE A 99 -4.70 23.76 13.89
N ARG A 100 -5.73 23.14 14.47
CA ARG A 100 -6.03 21.71 14.25
C ARG A 100 -6.26 21.40 12.77
N ILE A 101 -6.99 22.27 12.06
CA ILE A 101 -7.26 22.10 10.63
C ILE A 101 -5.94 22.20 9.85
N VAL A 102 -5.12 23.21 10.11
CA VAL A 102 -3.82 23.42 9.45
C VAL A 102 -2.90 22.21 9.65
N LEU A 103 -2.76 21.71 10.88
CA LEU A 103 -1.93 20.54 11.19
C LEU A 103 -2.41 19.29 10.42
N LEU A 104 -3.71 19.06 10.36
CA LEU A 104 -4.27 17.93 9.61
C LEU A 104 -4.12 18.09 8.09
N MET A 105 -4.35 19.30 7.57
CA MET A 105 -4.16 19.60 6.15
C MET A 105 -2.72 19.35 5.73
N PHE A 106 -1.73 19.80 6.51
CA PHE A 106 -0.33 19.49 6.24
C PHE A 106 -0.09 17.97 6.15
N VAL A 107 -0.58 17.20 7.13
CA VAL A 107 -0.40 15.74 7.12
C VAL A 107 -1.06 15.10 5.91
N TYR A 108 -2.28 15.51 5.57
CA TYR A 108 -2.98 14.95 4.41
C TYR A 108 -2.30 15.30 3.09
N ILE A 109 -1.82 16.54 2.93
CA ILE A 109 -1.03 16.93 1.76
C ILE A 109 0.24 16.10 1.67
N LEU A 110 0.98 15.96 2.78
CA LEU A 110 2.20 15.16 2.85
C LEU A 110 1.95 13.68 2.51
N VAL A 111 0.85 13.11 2.97
CA VAL A 111 0.44 11.73 2.65
C VAL A 111 0.08 11.60 1.17
N VAL A 112 -0.71 12.54 0.62
CA VAL A 112 -1.09 12.54 -0.80
C VAL A 112 0.14 12.62 -1.71
N ILE A 113 1.08 13.51 -1.38
CA ILE A 113 2.35 13.64 -2.12
C ILE A 113 3.13 12.32 -2.07
N GLN A 114 3.31 11.73 -0.89
CA GLN A 114 4.02 10.45 -0.77
C GLN A 114 3.34 9.33 -1.55
N LEU A 115 2.02 9.19 -1.44
CA LEU A 115 1.30 8.07 -2.04
C LEU A 115 1.09 8.19 -3.54
N PHE A 116 0.99 9.41 -4.08
CA PHE A 116 0.57 9.61 -5.47
C PHE A 116 1.54 10.41 -6.34
N ALA A 117 2.50 11.14 -5.74
CA ALA A 117 3.54 11.84 -6.50
C ALA A 117 4.89 11.11 -6.44
N VAL A 118 5.24 10.53 -5.28
CA VAL A 118 6.52 9.84 -5.08
C VAL A 118 6.44 8.36 -5.44
N ILE A 119 5.38 7.67 -5.03
CA ILE A 119 5.17 6.25 -5.36
C ILE A 119 4.59 6.15 -6.78
N ASP A 120 5.14 5.21 -7.56
CA ASP A 120 4.60 4.80 -8.86
C ASP A 120 4.41 3.27 -8.93
N TYR A 121 4.06 2.79 -10.13
CA TYR A 121 3.78 1.37 -10.40
C TYR A 121 4.92 0.41 -10.01
N ARG A 122 6.17 0.88 -9.95
CA ARG A 122 7.34 0.02 -9.66
C ARG A 122 7.21 -0.63 -8.29
N VAL A 123 6.60 0.02 -7.30
CA VAL A 123 6.35 -0.58 -5.98
C VAL A 123 5.38 -1.76 -6.08
N LEU A 124 4.36 -1.67 -6.92
CA LEU A 124 3.44 -2.78 -7.18
C LEU A 124 4.12 -3.92 -7.94
N VAL A 125 4.82 -3.57 -9.03
CA VAL A 125 5.52 -4.53 -9.89
C VAL A 125 6.53 -5.31 -9.07
N THR A 126 7.39 -4.63 -8.34
CA THR A 126 8.42 -5.26 -7.52
C THR A 126 7.79 -6.13 -6.42
N ALA A 127 6.74 -5.67 -5.73
CA ALA A 127 6.03 -6.50 -4.77
C ALA A 127 5.47 -7.79 -5.40
N ALA A 128 4.88 -7.71 -6.60
CA ALA A 128 4.32 -8.86 -7.30
C ALA A 128 5.40 -9.83 -7.81
N TYR A 129 6.46 -9.32 -8.45
CA TYR A 129 7.61 -10.12 -8.87
C TYR A 129 8.35 -10.72 -7.67
N GLY A 130 8.40 -10.03 -6.53
CA GLY A 130 8.92 -10.57 -5.29
C GLY A 130 8.17 -11.81 -4.84
N ILE A 131 6.83 -11.82 -4.93
CA ILE A 131 6.02 -13.02 -4.63
C ILE A 131 6.37 -14.16 -5.59
N VAL A 132 6.46 -13.89 -6.89
CA VAL A 132 6.84 -14.89 -7.91
C VAL A 132 8.22 -15.45 -7.61
N PHE A 133 9.19 -14.59 -7.32
CA PHE A 133 10.56 -14.98 -6.95
C PHE A 133 10.58 -15.84 -5.68
N PHE A 134 9.92 -15.42 -4.59
CA PHE A 134 9.94 -16.19 -3.35
C PHE A 134 9.26 -17.56 -3.47
N VAL A 135 8.20 -17.67 -4.28
CA VAL A 135 7.50 -18.93 -4.52
C VAL A 135 8.25 -19.82 -5.52
N GLY A 136 8.92 -19.22 -6.52
CA GLY A 136 9.66 -19.91 -7.56
C GLY A 136 11.09 -20.30 -7.17
N ALA A 137 11.73 -19.60 -6.23
CA ALA A 137 13.11 -19.82 -5.82
C ALA A 137 13.41 -21.28 -5.39
N PRO A 138 12.53 -22.00 -4.68
CA PRO A 138 12.72 -23.43 -4.39
C PRO A 138 12.80 -24.34 -5.63
N PHE A 139 12.35 -23.84 -6.79
CA PHE A 139 12.31 -24.55 -8.07
C PHE A 139 13.29 -23.95 -9.10
N ASP A 140 14.27 -23.16 -8.64
CA ASP A 140 15.23 -22.44 -9.50
C ASP A 140 14.57 -21.46 -10.49
N PHE A 141 13.39 -20.92 -10.15
CA PHE A 141 12.64 -20.02 -11.01
C PHE A 141 12.45 -18.64 -10.36
N PRO A 142 12.65 -17.52 -11.10
CA PRO A 142 13.15 -17.41 -12.47
C PRO A 142 14.69 -17.51 -12.56
N HIS A 143 15.19 -18.30 -13.51
CA HIS A 143 16.62 -18.58 -13.68
C HIS A 143 17.46 -17.31 -13.92
N GLY A 144 18.60 -17.19 -13.21
CA GLY A 144 19.61 -16.16 -13.49
C GLY A 144 19.19 -14.71 -13.18
N VAL A 145 18.16 -14.50 -12.37
CA VAL A 145 17.66 -13.17 -12.00
C VAL A 145 17.98 -12.84 -10.54
N ASP A 146 18.95 -11.93 -10.34
CA ASP A 146 19.16 -11.28 -9.05
C ASP A 146 18.10 -10.22 -8.80
N TYR A 147 16.97 -10.65 -8.21
CA TYR A 147 15.83 -9.78 -7.92
C TYR A 147 16.25 -8.52 -7.14
N PHE A 148 17.06 -8.65 -6.08
CA PHE A 148 17.43 -7.51 -5.25
C PHE A 148 18.31 -6.49 -5.99
N GLU A 149 19.24 -6.94 -6.82
CA GLU A 149 20.12 -6.03 -7.56
C GLU A 149 19.38 -5.32 -8.69
N ARG A 150 18.50 -6.05 -9.41
CA ARG A 150 17.81 -5.53 -10.59
C ARG A 150 16.54 -4.74 -10.26
N MET A 151 15.85 -5.11 -9.19
CA MET A 151 14.51 -4.60 -8.88
C MET A 151 14.46 -3.76 -7.59
N MET A 152 15.45 -3.85 -6.68
CA MET A 152 15.47 -3.10 -5.40
C MET A 152 16.57 -2.02 -5.36
N TYR A 153 16.73 -1.26 -6.44
CA TYR A 153 17.65 -0.11 -6.44
C TYR A 153 17.12 1.06 -5.58
N TRP A 154 18.01 2.00 -5.28
CA TRP A 154 17.80 3.06 -4.29
C TRP A 154 16.49 3.84 -4.45
N THR A 155 16.11 4.21 -5.68
CA THR A 155 14.85 4.92 -5.95
C THR A 155 13.64 4.14 -5.46
N ILE A 156 13.58 2.83 -5.73
CA ILE A 156 12.46 1.98 -5.33
C ILE A 156 12.44 1.79 -3.82
N VAL A 157 13.61 1.61 -3.20
CA VAL A 157 13.74 1.56 -1.73
C VAL A 157 13.20 2.85 -1.10
N ASN A 158 13.52 4.02 -1.67
CA ASN A 158 12.99 5.29 -1.20
C ASN A 158 11.46 5.40 -1.38
N GLN A 159 10.88 4.81 -2.44
CA GLN A 159 9.42 4.74 -2.57
C GLN A 159 8.78 3.86 -1.48
N TYR A 160 9.38 2.73 -1.11
CA TYR A 160 8.94 1.94 0.04
C TYR A 160 9.06 2.72 1.37
N MET A 161 10.15 3.48 1.55
CA MET A 161 10.32 4.35 2.72
C MET A 161 9.28 5.48 2.76
N SER A 162 8.89 6.02 1.61
CA SER A 162 7.82 7.01 1.46
C SER A 162 6.45 6.39 1.76
N MET A 163 6.20 5.15 1.33
CA MET A 163 4.98 4.43 1.68
C MET A 163 4.89 4.20 3.19
N LEU A 164 5.99 3.80 3.83
CA LEU A 164 6.07 3.67 5.29
C LEU A 164 5.79 5.00 5.98
N GLY A 165 6.40 6.09 5.50
CA GLY A 165 6.15 7.45 5.98
C GLY A 165 4.68 7.84 5.94
N ALA A 166 4.00 7.57 4.82
CA ALA A 166 2.58 7.81 4.67
C ALA A 166 1.75 7.05 5.71
N PHE A 167 2.03 5.77 5.97
CA PHE A 167 1.32 5.01 7.01
C PHE A 167 1.56 5.55 8.42
N LEU A 168 2.81 5.93 8.75
CA LEU A 168 3.14 6.54 10.05
C LEU A 168 2.38 7.85 10.26
N TRP A 169 2.30 8.68 9.21
CA TRP A 169 1.61 9.96 9.24
C TRP A 169 0.09 9.82 9.27
N ILE A 170 -0.50 8.88 8.52
CA ILE A 170 -1.93 8.52 8.62
C ILE A 170 -2.25 8.08 10.05
N ALA A 171 -1.46 7.18 10.62
CA ALA A 171 -1.67 6.68 11.97
C ALA A 171 -1.53 7.79 13.03
N THR A 172 -0.57 8.71 12.85
CA THR A 172 -0.39 9.89 13.71
C THR A 172 -1.58 10.84 13.61
N ALA A 173 -2.05 11.17 12.41
CA ALA A 173 -3.24 11.98 12.20
C ALA A 173 -4.47 11.33 12.83
N LEU A 174 -4.65 10.02 12.69
CA LEU A 174 -5.76 9.28 13.30
C LEU A 174 -5.75 9.40 14.84
N VAL A 175 -4.59 9.26 15.47
CA VAL A 175 -4.46 9.40 16.94
C VAL A 175 -4.74 10.83 17.36
N TYR A 176 -4.17 11.81 16.66
CA TYR A 176 -4.38 13.23 16.94
C TYR A 176 -5.86 13.62 16.79
N GLN A 177 -6.54 13.15 15.74
CA GLN A 177 -7.98 13.37 15.52
C GLN A 177 -8.83 12.75 16.63
N ARG A 178 -8.49 11.53 17.07
CA ARG A 178 -9.22 10.86 18.16
C ARG A 178 -9.05 11.60 19.47
N ARG A 179 -7.83 12.04 19.78
CA ARG A 179 -7.50 12.82 20.97
C ARG A 179 -8.24 14.16 20.98
N THR A 180 -8.17 14.92 19.89
CA THR A 180 -8.84 16.23 19.77
C THR A 180 -10.37 16.15 19.67
N ARG A 181 -10.94 14.95 19.44
CA ARG A 181 -12.40 14.70 19.54
C ARG A 181 -12.82 14.12 20.89
N ASN A 182 -11.90 13.98 21.85
CA ASN A 182 -12.16 13.35 23.15
C ASN A 182 -12.79 11.94 23.04
N VAL A 183 -12.42 11.19 21.99
CA VAL A 183 -12.83 9.79 21.82
C VAL A 183 -11.68 8.85 22.16
N CYS A 184 -11.96 7.55 22.28
CA CYS A 184 -10.92 6.57 22.58
C CYS A 184 -9.81 6.59 21.51
N GLN A 185 -8.57 6.86 21.91
CA GLN A 185 -7.43 6.93 20.98
C GLN A 185 -7.14 5.61 20.27
N TYR A 186 -7.51 4.47 20.87
CA TYR A 186 -7.25 3.13 20.33
C TYR A 186 -8.31 2.66 19.33
N CYS A 187 -9.60 2.78 19.67
CA CYS A 187 -10.68 2.28 18.82
C CYS A 187 -11.45 3.37 18.06
N GLY A 188 -11.31 4.65 18.44
CA GLY A 188 -12.01 5.78 17.84
C GLY A 188 -13.51 5.85 18.14
N ARG A 189 -14.05 5.01 19.03
CA ARG A 189 -15.48 5.04 19.41
C ARG A 189 -15.78 6.22 20.34
N SER A 190 -16.86 6.92 20.04
CA SER A 190 -17.57 7.90 20.87
C SER A 190 -18.74 7.25 21.61
N SER A 191 -19.33 7.98 22.56
CA SER A 191 -20.60 7.60 23.20
C SER A 191 -21.77 7.51 22.21
N ILE A 192 -21.72 8.29 21.12
CA ILE A 192 -22.69 8.26 20.02
C ILE A 192 -22.07 7.48 18.85
N PRO A 193 -22.50 6.23 18.57
CA PRO A 193 -21.93 5.42 17.49
C PRO A 193 -22.37 5.93 16.11
N SER A 194 -21.43 6.02 15.19
CA SER A 194 -21.74 6.38 13.80
C SER A 194 -22.36 5.20 13.05
N ARG A 195 -23.53 5.42 12.43
CA ARG A 195 -24.33 4.39 11.74
C ARG A 195 -23.55 3.61 10.68
N TRP A 196 -22.70 4.28 9.89
CA TRP A 196 -21.95 3.61 8.81
C TRP A 196 -20.83 2.68 9.32
N THR A 197 -20.38 2.88 10.56
CA THR A 197 -19.39 2.01 11.22
C THR A 197 -20.03 0.88 12.04
N ALA A 198 -21.36 0.85 12.13
CA ALA A 198 -22.08 -0.24 12.78
C ALA A 198 -21.83 -1.55 12.02
N GLN A 199 -21.76 -2.67 12.74
CA GLN A 199 -21.39 -3.97 12.18
C GLN A 199 -22.30 -4.41 11.02
N SER A 200 -23.62 -4.18 11.14
CA SER A 200 -24.59 -4.49 10.09
C SER A 200 -24.41 -3.61 8.85
N SER A 201 -24.24 -2.30 9.03
CA SER A 201 -23.99 -1.36 7.93
C SER A 201 -22.69 -1.70 7.20
N ALA A 202 -21.61 -1.93 7.95
CA ALA A 202 -20.30 -2.36 7.44
C ALA A 202 -20.37 -3.66 6.63
N ALA A 203 -21.25 -4.60 7.00
CA ALA A 203 -21.48 -5.79 6.22
C ALA A 203 -22.16 -5.51 4.88
N SER A 204 -23.15 -4.63 4.85
CA SER A 204 -23.89 -4.33 3.62
C SER A 204 -23.03 -3.62 2.58
N TRP A 205 -22.37 -2.51 2.94
CA TRP A 205 -21.55 -1.76 1.98
C TRP A 205 -20.22 -2.48 1.67
N GLY A 206 -19.64 -3.17 2.66
CA GLY A 206 -18.40 -3.93 2.49
C GLY A 206 -18.51 -5.08 1.50
N LYS A 207 -19.70 -5.68 1.36
CA LYS A 207 -19.99 -6.73 0.38
C LYS A 207 -19.78 -6.24 -1.06
N TRP A 208 -20.31 -5.06 -1.37
CA TRP A 208 -20.15 -4.45 -2.69
C TRP A 208 -18.70 -4.05 -2.99
N CYS A 209 -18.02 -3.43 -2.02
CA CYS A 209 -16.59 -3.14 -2.13
C CYS A 209 -15.77 -4.41 -2.44
N THR A 210 -16.10 -5.50 -1.76
CA THR A 210 -15.40 -6.79 -1.96
C THR A 210 -15.65 -7.34 -3.37
N TYR A 211 -16.88 -7.29 -3.88
CA TYR A 211 -17.16 -7.75 -5.25
C TYR A 211 -16.45 -6.92 -6.31
N ILE A 212 -16.44 -5.60 -6.19
CA ILE A 212 -15.70 -4.73 -7.12
C ILE A 212 -14.21 -5.06 -7.06
N ALA A 213 -13.66 -5.25 -5.85
CA ALA A 213 -12.25 -5.58 -5.65
C ALA A 213 -11.85 -7.00 -6.12
N ILE A 214 -12.81 -7.84 -6.49
CA ILE A 214 -12.59 -9.17 -7.07
C ILE A 214 -12.74 -9.13 -8.59
N ILE A 215 -13.75 -8.42 -9.10
CA ILE A 215 -14.07 -8.40 -10.53
C ILE A 215 -12.94 -7.76 -11.33
N VAL A 216 -12.41 -6.62 -10.87
CA VAL A 216 -11.36 -5.89 -11.61
C VAL A 216 -10.09 -6.72 -11.82
N PRO A 217 -9.47 -7.34 -10.79
CA PRO A 217 -8.30 -8.19 -11.01
C PRO A 217 -8.61 -9.44 -11.85
N ILE A 218 -9.83 -9.97 -11.83
CA ILE A 218 -10.24 -11.06 -12.73
C ILE A 218 -10.21 -10.59 -14.19
N CYS A 219 -10.75 -9.41 -14.49
CA CYS A 219 -10.71 -8.84 -15.85
C CYS A 219 -9.28 -8.71 -16.37
N TYR A 220 -8.36 -8.18 -15.56
CA TYR A 220 -6.93 -8.14 -15.89
C TYR A 220 -6.35 -9.54 -16.08
N SER A 221 -6.72 -10.49 -15.23
CA SER A 221 -6.13 -11.83 -15.28
C SER A 221 -6.56 -12.61 -16.52
N VAL A 222 -7.80 -12.44 -16.97
CA VAL A 222 -8.32 -13.06 -18.20
C VAL A 222 -7.52 -12.60 -19.41
N THR A 223 -7.22 -11.30 -19.55
CA THR A 223 -6.45 -10.79 -20.70
C THR A 223 -5.06 -11.38 -20.75
N ARG A 224 -4.34 -11.39 -19.62
CA ARG A 224 -2.97 -11.92 -19.55
C ARG A 224 -2.90 -13.43 -19.80
N TRP A 225 -3.88 -14.19 -19.31
CA TRP A 225 -3.96 -15.63 -19.59
C TRP A 225 -4.30 -15.91 -21.06
N CYS A 226 -5.22 -15.15 -21.68
CA CYS A 226 -5.48 -15.25 -23.11
C CYS A 226 -4.21 -15.06 -23.94
N TRP A 227 -3.39 -14.06 -23.63
CA TRP A 227 -2.14 -13.80 -24.35
C TRP A 227 -1.10 -14.90 -24.16
N ALA A 228 -0.97 -15.44 -22.94
CA ALA A 228 -0.06 -16.54 -22.66
C ALA A 228 -0.39 -17.83 -23.44
N VAL A 229 -1.66 -18.05 -23.79
CA VAL A 229 -2.09 -19.18 -24.64
C VAL A 229 -2.20 -18.80 -26.13
N GLY A 230 -1.76 -17.61 -26.52
CA GLY A 230 -1.72 -17.15 -27.92
C GLY A 230 -3.05 -16.60 -28.46
N ILE A 231 -4.04 -16.32 -27.61
CA ILE A 231 -5.31 -15.69 -28.01
C ILE A 231 -5.13 -14.16 -27.94
N PRO A 232 -5.18 -13.41 -29.06
CA PRO A 232 -4.97 -11.96 -29.09
C PRO A 232 -6.18 -11.17 -28.60
N LEU A 233 -6.60 -11.37 -27.35
CA LEU A 233 -7.74 -10.67 -26.78
C LEU A 233 -7.45 -9.16 -26.65
N GLY A 234 -8.21 -8.32 -27.36
CA GLY A 234 -8.09 -6.87 -27.30
C GLY A 234 -6.78 -6.30 -27.85
N THR A 235 -6.08 -7.08 -28.68
CA THR A 235 -4.86 -6.70 -29.39
C THR A 235 -4.78 -7.44 -30.73
N THR A 236 -3.70 -7.28 -31.51
CA THR A 236 -3.47 -8.06 -32.73
C THR A 236 -2.40 -9.12 -32.53
N LYS A 237 -2.43 -10.18 -33.35
CA LYS A 237 -1.44 -11.26 -33.26
C LYS A 237 -0.04 -10.77 -33.60
N GLU A 238 0.07 -9.89 -34.59
CA GLU A 238 1.34 -9.28 -34.99
C GLU A 238 1.97 -8.50 -33.83
N LEU A 239 1.15 -7.81 -33.04
CA LEU A 239 1.61 -7.06 -31.89
C LEU A 239 2.04 -7.99 -30.74
N LEU A 240 1.25 -9.04 -30.44
CA LEU A 240 1.66 -10.07 -29.47
C LEU A 240 3.00 -10.71 -29.84
N ASP A 241 3.15 -11.12 -31.09
CA ASP A 241 4.36 -11.76 -31.60
C ASP A 241 5.54 -10.77 -31.60
N SER A 242 5.30 -9.47 -31.81
CA SER A 242 6.36 -8.46 -31.73
C SER A 242 6.92 -8.30 -30.32
N PHE A 243 6.06 -8.19 -29.31
CA PHE A 243 6.50 -8.10 -27.91
C PHE A 243 7.19 -9.37 -27.43
N GLU A 244 6.74 -10.56 -27.87
CA GLU A 244 7.40 -11.82 -27.54
C GLU A 244 8.80 -11.92 -28.18
N ARG A 245 8.99 -11.37 -29.39
CA ARG A 245 10.33 -11.28 -30.01
C ARG A 245 11.24 -10.31 -29.28
N ASP A 246 10.73 -9.15 -28.88
CA ASP A 246 11.50 -8.12 -28.18
C ASP A 246 11.79 -8.52 -26.72
N SER A 247 10.93 -9.32 -26.11
CA SER A 247 11.01 -9.77 -24.73
C SER A 247 10.49 -11.20 -24.59
N PRO A 248 11.33 -12.21 -24.87
CA PRO A 248 10.95 -13.62 -24.76
C PRO A 248 10.39 -13.96 -23.37
N GLY A 249 9.23 -14.61 -23.33
CA GLY A 249 8.54 -15.03 -22.11
C GLY A 249 7.70 -13.94 -21.43
N ILE A 250 7.52 -12.77 -22.04
CA ILE A 250 6.73 -11.67 -21.47
C ILE A 250 5.29 -12.10 -21.15
N TRP A 251 4.67 -12.90 -22.01
CA TRP A 251 3.28 -13.34 -21.79
C TRP A 251 3.17 -14.40 -20.70
N LEU A 252 4.16 -15.28 -20.59
CA LEU A 252 4.23 -16.25 -19.49
C LEU A 252 4.40 -15.55 -18.14
N MET A 253 5.27 -14.54 -18.06
CA MET A 253 5.41 -13.69 -16.87
C MET A 253 4.12 -12.93 -16.56
N GLY A 254 3.45 -12.41 -17.59
CA GLY A 254 2.13 -11.80 -17.46
C GLY A 254 1.09 -12.76 -16.85
N ALA A 255 1.08 -14.03 -17.27
CA ALA A 255 0.20 -15.06 -16.70
C ALA A 255 0.54 -15.40 -15.24
N PHE A 256 1.82 -15.42 -14.86
CA PHE A 256 2.21 -15.57 -13.46
C PHE A 256 1.70 -14.41 -12.60
N LEU A 257 1.85 -13.17 -13.06
CA LEU A 257 1.32 -12.00 -12.37
C LEU A 257 -0.22 -12.04 -12.29
N ALA A 258 -0.89 -12.46 -13.36
CA ALA A 258 -2.34 -12.69 -13.36
C ALA A 258 -2.74 -13.76 -12.35
N THR A 259 -1.94 -14.82 -12.20
CA THR A 259 -2.19 -15.87 -11.20
C THR A 259 -2.06 -15.34 -9.77
N VAL A 260 -1.06 -14.48 -9.51
CA VAL A 260 -0.94 -13.75 -8.24
C VAL A 260 -2.16 -12.86 -8.00
N ALA A 261 -2.62 -12.13 -9.04
CA ALA A 261 -3.82 -11.30 -8.96
C ALA A 261 -5.10 -12.11 -8.68
N LEU A 262 -5.28 -13.26 -9.33
CA LEU A 262 -6.38 -14.20 -9.04
C LEU A 262 -6.30 -14.75 -7.62
N GLY A 263 -5.11 -15.12 -7.14
CA GLY A 263 -4.89 -15.50 -5.74
C GLY A 263 -5.29 -14.37 -4.79
N GLY A 264 -4.91 -13.13 -5.09
CA GLY A 264 -5.32 -11.93 -4.37
C GLY A 264 -6.84 -11.72 -4.39
N ALA A 265 -7.52 -11.98 -5.50
CA ALA A 265 -8.98 -11.91 -5.62
C ALA A 265 -9.67 -12.97 -4.75
N ILE A 266 -9.16 -14.20 -4.74
CA ILE A 266 -9.63 -15.26 -3.84
C ILE A 266 -9.41 -14.85 -2.38
N LEU A 267 -8.23 -14.32 -2.03
CA LEU A 267 -7.95 -13.77 -0.69
C LEU A 267 -8.92 -12.64 -0.30
N THR A 268 -9.26 -11.78 -1.26
CA THR A 268 -10.21 -10.67 -1.07
C THR A 268 -11.63 -11.18 -0.80
N LEU A 269 -12.05 -12.29 -1.43
CA LEU A 269 -13.32 -12.97 -1.10
C LEU A 269 -13.36 -13.40 0.37
N GLY A 270 -12.21 -13.72 0.96
CA GLY A 270 -12.08 -14.02 2.39
C GLY A 270 -12.58 -12.91 3.30
N LEU A 271 -12.55 -11.65 2.88
CA LEU A 271 -13.04 -10.51 3.67
C LEU A 271 -14.56 -10.57 3.94
N ILE A 272 -15.31 -11.34 3.15
CA ILE A 272 -16.76 -11.55 3.36
C ILE A 272 -17.14 -12.98 3.71
N GLN A 273 -16.18 -13.91 3.68
CA GLN A 273 -16.42 -15.34 3.92
C GLN A 273 -15.94 -15.80 5.29
N ARG A 274 -16.51 -16.92 5.77
CA ARG A 274 -16.18 -17.50 7.08
C ARG A 274 -14.71 -17.85 7.24
N TRP A 275 -14.05 -18.29 6.16
CA TRP A 275 -12.65 -18.70 6.19
C TRP A 275 -11.67 -17.53 6.39
N GLY A 276 -12.06 -16.30 6.04
CA GLY A 276 -11.30 -15.10 6.39
C GLY A 276 -11.54 -14.64 7.83
N GLU A 277 -12.47 -15.26 8.56
CA GLU A 277 -12.69 -15.00 9.99
C GLU A 277 -12.07 -16.09 10.88
N HIS A 278 -12.16 -17.35 10.43
CA HIS A 278 -11.60 -18.52 11.10
C HIS A 278 -10.85 -19.38 10.09
N PHE A 279 -9.65 -19.83 10.45
CA PHE A 279 -8.88 -20.71 9.57
C PHE A 279 -9.66 -22.00 9.26
N PRO A 280 -9.73 -22.42 7.98
CA PRO A 280 -10.33 -23.68 7.59
C PRO A 280 -9.73 -24.87 8.33
N ARG A 281 -10.51 -25.95 8.49
CA ARG A 281 -10.07 -27.16 9.20
C ARG A 281 -8.88 -27.86 8.56
N TRP A 282 -8.69 -27.67 7.25
CA TRP A 282 -7.57 -28.22 6.49
C TRP A 282 -6.27 -27.42 6.63
N PHE A 283 -6.29 -26.22 7.24
CA PHE A 283 -5.10 -25.40 7.37
C PHE A 283 -4.22 -25.94 8.51
N PRO A 284 -2.97 -26.38 8.24
CA PRO A 284 -2.15 -27.03 9.24
C PRO A 284 -1.82 -26.06 10.41
N PHE A 285 -1.76 -26.60 11.64
CA PHE A 285 -1.38 -25.91 12.89
C PHE A 285 -2.31 -24.80 13.43
N VAL A 286 -3.14 -24.18 12.59
CA VAL A 286 -4.03 -23.07 12.99
C VAL A 286 -5.52 -23.31 12.71
N ALA A 287 -5.89 -24.52 12.28
CA ALA A 287 -7.27 -24.94 12.06
C ALA A 287 -8.23 -24.49 13.17
N GLY A 288 -9.34 -23.83 12.79
CA GLY A 288 -10.38 -23.37 13.71
C GLY A 288 -10.05 -22.12 14.52
N LYS A 289 -8.79 -21.66 14.53
CA LYS A 289 -8.42 -20.42 15.23
C LYS A 289 -8.97 -19.20 14.48
N ARG A 290 -9.26 -18.13 15.22
CA ARG A 290 -9.62 -16.84 14.63
C ARG A 290 -8.44 -16.26 13.86
N VAL A 291 -8.68 -15.84 12.63
CA VAL A 291 -7.69 -15.12 11.83
C VAL A 291 -7.40 -13.77 12.49
N PRO A 292 -6.14 -13.43 12.80
CA PRO A 292 -5.78 -12.11 13.31
C PRO A 292 -6.16 -11.01 12.32
N LEU A 293 -6.72 -9.90 12.80
CA LEU A 293 -7.12 -8.76 11.96
C LEU A 293 -5.98 -8.23 11.09
N SER A 294 -4.77 -8.14 11.64
CA SER A 294 -3.58 -7.64 10.95
C SER A 294 -3.21 -8.47 9.71
N LEU A 295 -3.49 -9.79 9.73
CA LEU A 295 -3.16 -10.69 8.63
C LEU A 295 -3.93 -10.35 7.35
N ALA A 296 -5.14 -9.81 7.49
CA ALA A 296 -5.95 -9.36 6.34
C ALA A 296 -5.74 -7.87 6.05
N ILE A 297 -5.72 -7.03 7.09
CA ILE A 297 -5.72 -5.57 6.93
C ILE A 297 -4.41 -5.06 6.33
N ILE A 298 -3.25 -5.55 6.80
CA ILE A 298 -1.94 -5.06 6.35
C ILE A 298 -1.75 -5.31 4.85
N PRO A 299 -1.82 -6.57 4.34
CA PRO A 299 -1.61 -6.81 2.91
C PRO A 299 -2.66 -6.13 2.05
N ALA A 300 -3.95 -6.15 2.44
CA ALA A 300 -4.99 -5.51 1.65
C ALA A 300 -4.83 -3.98 1.58
N SER A 301 -4.37 -3.33 2.66
CA SER A 301 -4.08 -1.89 2.66
C SER A 301 -2.87 -1.55 1.80
N LEU A 302 -1.81 -2.38 1.85
CA LEU A 302 -0.62 -2.21 1.02
C LEU A 302 -0.96 -2.34 -0.47
N VAL A 303 -1.62 -3.43 -0.85
CA VAL A 303 -2.02 -3.67 -2.24
C VAL A 303 -2.97 -2.59 -2.75
N SER A 304 -3.92 -2.14 -1.92
CA SER A 304 -4.82 -1.05 -2.26
C SER A 304 -4.09 0.22 -2.68
N ILE A 305 -3.09 0.64 -1.91
CA ILE A 305 -2.29 1.83 -2.23
C ILE A 305 -1.46 1.60 -3.48
N MET A 306 -0.74 0.48 -3.55
CA MET A 306 0.13 0.14 -4.66
C MET A 306 -0.63 0.12 -5.99
N VAL A 307 -1.83 -0.48 -5.99
CA VAL A 307 -2.63 -0.60 -7.20
C VAL A 307 -3.33 0.69 -7.59
N THR A 308 -3.76 1.51 -6.61
CA THR A 308 -4.27 2.84 -6.91
C THR A 308 -3.19 3.72 -7.52
N SER A 309 -1.99 3.76 -6.95
CA SER A 309 -0.87 4.54 -7.50
C SER A 309 -0.51 4.08 -8.92
N ALA A 310 -0.34 2.77 -9.12
CA ALA A 310 -0.05 2.20 -10.43
C ALA A 310 -1.14 2.53 -11.47
N GLY A 311 -2.42 2.41 -11.10
CA GLY A 311 -3.54 2.74 -11.96
C GLY A 311 -3.59 4.22 -12.38
N LEU A 312 -3.31 5.14 -11.45
CA LEU A 312 -3.25 6.58 -11.74
C LEU A 312 -2.13 6.91 -12.72
N MET A 313 -0.99 6.21 -12.62
CA MET A 313 0.10 6.33 -13.58
C MET A 313 -0.34 5.89 -14.98
N TYR A 314 -1.01 4.74 -15.13
CA TYR A 314 -1.53 4.29 -16.42
C TYR A 314 -2.54 5.27 -17.01
N ILE A 315 -3.47 5.79 -16.20
CA ILE A 315 -4.41 6.84 -16.63
C ILE A 315 -3.66 8.06 -17.18
N ARG A 316 -2.65 8.55 -16.46
CA ARG A 316 -1.82 9.68 -16.93
C ARG A 316 -1.11 9.34 -18.23
N GLY A 317 -0.56 8.12 -18.34
CA GLY A 317 0.10 7.64 -19.56
C GLY A 317 -0.83 7.68 -20.77
N VAL A 318 -2.05 7.14 -20.63
CA VAL A 318 -3.08 7.16 -21.68
C VAL A 318 -3.49 8.58 -22.06
N ILE A 319 -3.71 9.46 -21.08
CA ILE A 319 -4.04 10.87 -21.34
C ILE A 319 -2.93 11.55 -22.13
N ASN A 320 -1.66 11.37 -21.74
CA ASN A 320 -0.51 11.97 -22.39
C ASN A 320 -0.30 11.47 -23.83
N LYS A 321 -0.66 10.20 -24.10
CA LYS A 321 -0.62 9.61 -25.45
C LYS A 321 -1.79 10.05 -26.35
N GLY A 322 -2.79 10.74 -25.80
CA GLY A 322 -3.98 11.18 -26.53
C GLY A 322 -5.12 10.16 -26.58
N GLY A 323 -5.09 9.12 -25.74
CA GLY A 323 -6.13 8.10 -25.64
C GLY A 323 -5.61 6.66 -25.73
N LEU A 324 -6.54 5.70 -25.60
CA LEU A 324 -6.24 4.28 -25.80
C LEU A 324 -6.16 3.98 -27.30
N ASP A 325 -5.13 3.24 -27.71
CA ASP A 325 -5.06 2.69 -29.06
C ASP A 325 -6.10 1.57 -29.21
N TYR A 326 -7.01 1.71 -30.17
CA TYR A 326 -8.03 0.71 -30.47
C TYR A 326 -7.44 -0.64 -30.91
N ARG A 327 -6.24 -0.65 -31.52
CA ARG A 327 -5.57 -1.86 -32.00
C ARG A 327 -4.96 -2.69 -30.87
N GLY A 328 -4.76 -2.09 -29.70
CA GLY A 328 -4.07 -2.70 -28.56
C GLY A 328 -4.66 -2.28 -27.23
N TRP A 329 -5.97 -1.98 -27.18
CA TRP A 329 -6.60 -1.36 -26.02
C TRP A 329 -6.42 -2.19 -24.73
N ALA A 330 -6.30 -3.51 -24.86
CA ALA A 330 -6.14 -4.39 -23.71
C ALA A 330 -4.72 -4.36 -23.09
N LEU A 331 -3.74 -3.68 -23.70
CA LEU A 331 -2.38 -3.47 -23.16
C LEU A 331 -2.36 -2.60 -21.90
N GLU A 332 -3.21 -1.57 -21.87
CA GLU A 332 -3.31 -0.59 -20.77
C GLU A 332 -4.75 -0.44 -20.25
N GLY A 333 -5.75 -0.94 -20.99
CA GLY A 333 -7.17 -0.78 -20.68
C GLY A 333 -7.59 -1.38 -19.33
N PRO A 334 -7.26 -2.64 -19.03
CA PRO A 334 -7.55 -3.24 -17.72
C PRO A 334 -6.95 -2.46 -16.54
N GLU A 335 -5.77 -1.88 -16.73
CA GLU A 335 -5.03 -1.10 -15.74
C GLU A 335 -5.74 0.22 -15.40
N LEU A 336 -6.54 0.77 -16.30
CA LEU A 336 -7.35 1.98 -16.03
C LEU A 336 -8.40 1.75 -14.93
N LEU A 337 -8.78 0.50 -14.67
CA LEU A 337 -9.71 0.13 -13.60
C LEU A 337 -9.01 -0.03 -12.24
N TRP A 338 -7.68 0.00 -12.18
CA TRP A 338 -6.93 -0.25 -10.94
C TRP A 338 -7.19 0.77 -9.82
N PRO A 339 -7.44 2.08 -10.07
CA PRO A 339 -7.84 2.98 -8.99
C PRO A 339 -9.19 2.58 -8.36
N VAL A 340 -10.13 2.10 -9.18
CA VAL A 340 -11.41 1.57 -8.70
C VAL A 340 -11.18 0.32 -7.86
N TRP A 341 -10.31 -0.58 -8.31
CA TRP A 341 -9.90 -1.75 -7.53
C TRP A 341 -9.30 -1.35 -6.18
N GLY A 342 -8.32 -0.45 -6.16
CA GLY A 342 -7.64 -0.06 -4.93
C GLY A 342 -8.58 0.63 -3.93
N VAL A 343 -9.46 1.52 -4.38
CA VAL A 343 -10.48 2.15 -3.52
C VAL A 343 -11.47 1.11 -2.98
N ALA A 344 -11.93 0.19 -3.83
CA ALA A 344 -12.83 -0.88 -3.42
C ALA A 344 -12.17 -1.83 -2.41
N LEU A 345 -10.89 -2.18 -2.60
CA LEU A 345 -10.13 -3.02 -1.69
C LEU A 345 -9.90 -2.32 -0.33
N PHE A 346 -9.62 -1.02 -0.33
CA PHE A 346 -9.55 -0.24 0.91
C PHE A 346 -10.89 -0.25 1.65
N GLY A 347 -11.99 -0.03 0.93
CA GLY A 347 -13.34 -0.11 1.47
C GLY A 347 -13.62 -1.49 2.08
N ALA A 348 -13.34 -2.57 1.35
CA ALA A 348 -13.50 -3.94 1.84
C ALA A 348 -12.67 -4.20 3.11
N THR A 349 -11.46 -3.65 3.16
CA THR A 349 -10.57 -3.73 4.33
C THR A 349 -11.14 -3.00 5.55
N LEU A 350 -11.68 -1.80 5.36
CA LEU A 350 -12.35 -1.04 6.42
C LEU A 350 -13.62 -1.76 6.91
N ALA A 351 -14.42 -2.29 6.00
CA ALA A 351 -15.62 -3.05 6.35
C ALA A 351 -15.27 -4.31 7.16
N TYR A 352 -14.22 -5.03 6.74
CA TYR A 352 -13.70 -6.19 7.47
C TYR A 352 -13.27 -5.82 8.89
N TYR A 353 -12.54 -4.72 9.06
CA TYR A 353 -12.18 -4.19 10.37
C TYR A 353 -13.41 -3.86 11.23
N TYR A 354 -14.36 -3.10 10.69
CA TYR A 354 -15.55 -2.67 11.43
C TYR A 354 -16.51 -3.80 11.77
N ARG A 355 -16.57 -4.85 10.95
CA ARG A 355 -17.35 -6.06 11.25
C ARG A 355 -16.74 -6.90 12.36
N ARG A 356 -15.41 -6.94 12.44
CA ARG A 356 -14.68 -7.88 13.30
C ARG A 356 -14.10 -7.24 14.57
N ARG A 357 -14.22 -5.91 14.72
CA ARG A 357 -13.81 -5.23 15.96
C ARG A 357 -14.70 -5.67 17.12
N ASN A 358 -14.07 -6.25 18.15
CA ASN A 358 -14.76 -6.63 19.39
C ASN A 358 -14.87 -5.44 20.35
N ARG A 359 -15.37 -5.70 21.57
CA ARG A 359 -15.34 -4.76 22.69
C ARG A 359 -13.92 -4.21 22.87
N CYS A 360 -13.79 -2.89 22.93
CA CYS A 360 -12.50 -2.25 23.08
C CYS A 360 -11.93 -2.55 24.47
N ARG A 361 -10.70 -3.08 24.53
CA ARG A 361 -10.02 -3.37 25.80
C ARG A 361 -9.67 -2.12 26.62
N HIS A 362 -9.62 -0.94 25.98
CA HIS A 362 -9.22 0.31 26.63
C HIS A 362 -10.38 1.15 27.15
N CYS A 363 -11.51 1.20 26.44
CA CYS A 363 -12.68 1.99 26.86
C CYS A 363 -13.95 1.17 27.07
N GLY A 364 -13.91 -0.15 26.88
CA GLY A 364 -15.04 -1.04 27.14
C GLY A 364 -16.24 -0.90 26.19
N SER A 365 -16.19 -0.03 25.18
CA SER A 365 -17.30 0.13 24.21
C SER A 365 -17.34 -1.02 23.19
N LEU A 366 -18.56 -1.43 22.81
CA LEU A 366 -18.85 -2.42 21.76
C LEU A 366 -18.97 -1.80 20.37
#